data_AF-A0A2A9DY01-F1
#
_entry.id   AF-A0A2A9DY01-F1
#
_cell.length_a   1.000
_cell.length_b   1.000
_cell.length_c   1.000
_cell.angle_alpha   90.00
_cell.angle_beta   90.00
_cell.angle_gamma   90.00
#
_symmetry.space_group_name_H-M   'P 1'
#
loop_
_entity.id
_entity.type
_entity.pdbx_description
1 polymer ?
#
loop_
_entity_poly.entity_id
_entity_poly.type
_entity_poly.pdbx_seq_one_letter_code
_entity_poly.pdbx_strand_id
1 'polypeptide(L)'
;MAGGGFLSGGIVFAIAAVLWLVYLIPTWVRRHEYMTAERNSVRLQQTLRILAETSELPDEVRVEATAREVAEQQKRLKRIEAEREAARKAESRAAVEAARAESHAAAMRAKADARAAAARARSQAAEAKERAAAEHARARAKTRLMRSRRRARLATTVFMVASAVTAVATGVPAMSTGAWMLPGIAAGSVVVSIALLSRMATIGARVMPAAAVPRMTNVAEREIFDADLTDEQEAVERTWTPTSLPKPLHLSQGSVAAATLAAEASRKRLREAALAEAMAQKAAEAQPQALSIEQRRAAKDEQRAAREQPAQASPYASMGVVDEGEIRAADLLRRRMAAG
;
A
#
# COMPACT_ATOMS: atom_id res chain seq x y z
N MET A 1 25.56 12.66 -57.09
CA MET A 1 25.08 14.04 -56.93
C MET A 1 23.59 14.06 -57.22
N ALA A 2 22.76 14.06 -56.19
CA ALA A 2 21.30 14.11 -56.31
C ALA A 2 20.76 15.05 -55.23
N GLY A 3 20.31 16.23 -55.64
CA GLY A 3 19.69 17.21 -54.77
C GLY A 3 19.16 18.37 -55.61
N GLY A 4 17.84 18.58 -55.61
CA GLY A 4 17.24 19.78 -56.21
C GLY A 4 15.81 19.72 -56.72
N GLY A 5 15.10 18.58 -56.69
CA GLY A 5 13.81 18.44 -57.38
C GLY A 5 12.53 18.66 -56.57
N PHE A 6 12.57 18.62 -55.23
CA PHE A 6 11.34 18.52 -54.42
C PHE A 6 10.71 19.87 -54.03
N LEU A 7 11.49 20.95 -53.96
CA LEU A 7 10.97 22.30 -53.68
C LEU A 7 10.35 22.98 -54.91
N SER A 8 10.86 22.72 -56.11
CA SER A 8 10.34 23.27 -57.37
C SER A 8 9.05 22.57 -57.82
N GLY A 9 9.02 21.24 -57.82
CA GLY A 9 7.83 20.48 -58.26
C GLY A 9 6.60 20.72 -57.38
N GLY A 10 6.78 20.79 -56.06
CA GLY A 10 5.68 21.06 -55.13
C GLY A 10 5.02 22.43 -55.33
N ILE A 11 5.81 23.45 -55.68
CA ILE A 11 5.29 24.79 -55.98
C ILE A 11 4.47 24.79 -57.27
N VAL A 12 4.92 24.07 -58.31
CA VAL A 12 4.15 23.96 -59.57
C VAL A 12 2.82 23.26 -59.34
N PHE A 13 2.78 22.18 -58.55
CA PHE A 13 1.53 21.52 -58.19
C PHE A 13 0.64 22.39 -57.29
N ALA A 14 1.21 23.16 -56.37
CA ALA A 14 0.45 24.10 -55.55
C ALA A 14 -0.19 25.20 -56.41
N ILE A 15 0.56 25.77 -57.37
CA ILE A 15 0.04 26.77 -58.31
C ILE A 15 -1.04 26.15 -59.19
N ALA A 16 -0.84 24.93 -59.72
CA ALA A 16 -1.84 24.24 -60.52
C ALA A 16 -3.11 23.93 -59.71
N ALA A 17 -2.98 23.51 -58.45
CA ALA A 17 -4.10 23.26 -57.55
C ALA A 17 -4.87 24.53 -57.22
N VAL A 18 -4.16 25.65 -56.96
CA VAL A 18 -4.78 26.97 -56.75
C VAL A 18 -5.51 27.43 -58.00
N LEU A 19 -4.88 27.32 -59.18
CA LEU A 19 -5.50 27.69 -60.46
C LEU A 19 -6.75 26.85 -60.74
N TRP A 20 -6.70 25.55 -60.42
CA TRP A 20 -7.84 24.65 -60.52
C TRP A 20 -8.96 25.05 -59.53
N LEU A 21 -8.63 25.41 -58.29
CA LEU A 21 -9.58 25.89 -57.29
C LEU A 21 -10.27 27.19 -57.75
N VAL A 22 -9.50 28.13 -58.30
CA VAL A 22 -10.00 29.41 -58.85
C VAL A 22 -10.94 29.17 -60.03
N TYR A 23 -10.69 28.15 -60.84
CA TYR A 23 -11.59 27.76 -61.93
C TYR A 23 -12.84 27.01 -61.43
N LEU A 24 -12.69 26.13 -60.45
CA LEU A 24 -13.75 25.21 -60.03
C LEU A 24 -14.72 25.83 -59.03
N ILE A 25 -14.24 26.62 -58.07
CA ILE A 25 -15.07 27.24 -57.03
C ILE A 25 -16.20 28.08 -57.65
N PRO A 26 -15.95 29.01 -58.59
CA PRO A 26 -17.00 29.85 -59.16
C PRO A 26 -18.03 29.01 -59.93
N THR A 27 -17.59 27.93 -60.56
CA THR A 27 -18.44 27.04 -61.35
C THR A 27 -19.38 26.22 -60.46
N TRP A 28 -18.90 25.77 -59.29
CA TRP A 28 -19.71 25.10 -58.28
C TRP A 28 -20.64 26.05 -57.53
N VAL A 29 -20.13 27.21 -57.15
CA VAL A 29 -20.91 28.23 -56.43
C VAL A 29 -22.05 28.75 -57.30
N ARG A 30 -21.82 29.08 -58.58
CA ARG A 30 -22.91 29.49 -59.50
C ARG A 30 -23.99 28.42 -59.66
N ARG A 31 -23.61 27.13 -59.67
CA ARG A 31 -24.57 26.01 -59.76
C ARG A 31 -25.35 25.83 -58.45
N HIS A 32 -24.76 26.14 -57.30
CA HIS A 32 -25.44 26.08 -56.00
C HIS A 32 -26.31 27.31 -55.73
N GLU A 33 -25.88 28.48 -56.17
CA GLU A 33 -26.65 29.72 -56.13
C GLU A 33 -27.89 29.60 -57.01
N TYR A 34 -27.79 28.96 -58.18
CA TYR A 34 -28.95 28.69 -59.04
C TYR A 34 -30.00 27.82 -58.33
N MET A 35 -29.60 26.77 -57.61
CA MET A 35 -30.51 25.91 -56.84
C MET A 35 -31.12 26.61 -55.62
N THR A 36 -30.40 27.56 -55.03
CA THR A 36 -30.87 28.34 -53.88
C THR A 36 -31.81 29.45 -54.33
N ALA A 37 -31.51 30.08 -55.46
CA ALA A 37 -32.35 31.06 -56.12
C ALA A 37 -33.62 30.45 -56.69
N GLU A 38 -33.57 29.26 -57.30
CA GLU A 38 -34.76 28.50 -57.72
C GLU A 38 -35.65 28.17 -56.52
N ARG A 39 -35.08 27.74 -55.38
CA ARG A 39 -35.89 27.47 -54.18
C ARG A 39 -36.42 28.74 -53.54
N ASN A 40 -35.73 29.88 -53.64
CA ASN A 40 -36.18 31.17 -53.14
C ASN A 40 -37.28 31.76 -54.05
N SER A 41 -37.13 31.67 -55.37
CA SER A 41 -38.14 32.09 -56.33
C SER A 41 -39.36 31.17 -56.33
N VAL A 42 -39.17 29.85 -56.19
CA VAL A 42 -40.28 28.90 -56.01
C VAL A 42 -40.97 29.17 -54.69
N ARG A 43 -40.25 29.43 -53.59
CA ARG A 43 -40.90 29.82 -52.33
C ARG A 43 -41.65 31.13 -52.47
N LEU A 44 -41.10 32.15 -53.14
CA LEU A 44 -41.79 33.42 -53.36
C LEU A 44 -43.01 33.27 -54.25
N GLN A 45 -42.89 32.58 -55.39
CA GLN A 45 -43.99 32.32 -56.32
C GLN A 45 -45.04 31.40 -55.70
N GLN A 46 -44.63 30.41 -54.92
CA GLN A 46 -45.53 29.53 -54.18
C GLN A 46 -46.15 30.24 -52.98
N THR A 47 -45.45 31.17 -52.31
CA THR A 47 -46.07 32.01 -51.27
C THR A 47 -47.04 33.02 -51.87
N LEU A 48 -46.75 33.60 -53.04
CA LEU A 48 -47.67 34.49 -53.75
C LEU A 48 -48.87 33.73 -54.30
N ARG A 49 -48.65 32.53 -54.82
CA ARG A 49 -49.70 31.63 -55.31
C ARG A 49 -50.56 31.11 -54.17
N ILE A 50 -49.96 30.71 -53.05
CA ILE A 50 -50.70 30.33 -51.83
C ILE A 50 -51.43 31.57 -51.29
N LEU A 51 -50.83 32.77 -51.23
CA LEU A 51 -51.54 33.98 -50.82
C LEU A 51 -52.76 34.28 -51.71
N ALA A 52 -52.65 34.02 -53.01
CA ALA A 52 -53.73 34.18 -53.98
C ALA A 52 -54.76 33.03 -53.94
N GLU A 53 -54.35 31.80 -53.62
CA GLU A 53 -55.22 30.63 -53.49
C GLU A 53 -55.88 30.55 -52.09
N THR A 54 -55.36 31.27 -51.08
CA THR A 54 -55.91 31.30 -49.70
C THR A 54 -57.07 32.30 -49.53
N SER A 55 -57.35 33.16 -50.53
CA SER A 55 -58.45 34.13 -50.45
C SER A 55 -59.83 33.60 -50.85
N GLU A 56 -59.92 32.39 -51.41
CA GLU A 56 -61.19 31.84 -51.93
C GLU A 56 -61.54 30.49 -51.27
N LEU A 57 -61.76 30.45 -49.95
CA LEU A 57 -62.40 29.32 -49.28
C LEU A 57 -63.25 29.82 -48.09
N PRO A 58 -64.50 29.38 -47.92
CA PRO A 58 -65.38 29.82 -46.85
C PRO A 58 -64.82 29.42 -45.46
N ASP A 59 -64.87 30.35 -44.51
CA ASP A 59 -64.26 30.24 -43.18
C ASP A 59 -64.71 29.01 -42.37
N GLU A 60 -65.93 28.53 -42.61
CA GLU A 60 -66.57 27.49 -41.81
C GLU A 60 -65.91 26.11 -42.00
N VAL A 61 -65.37 25.79 -43.18
CA VAL A 61 -64.71 24.49 -43.44
C VAL A 61 -63.21 24.53 -43.12
N ARG A 62 -62.57 25.71 -43.16
CA ARG A 62 -61.15 25.87 -42.79
C ARG A 62 -60.91 25.68 -41.30
N VAL A 63 -61.79 26.20 -40.44
CA VAL A 63 -61.58 26.09 -38.99
C VAL A 63 -61.66 24.62 -38.53
N GLU A 64 -62.53 23.82 -39.17
CA GLU A 64 -62.65 22.41 -38.85
C GLU A 64 -61.52 21.54 -39.43
N ALA A 65 -61.07 21.81 -40.67
CA ALA A 65 -59.91 21.13 -41.26
C ALA A 65 -58.62 21.46 -40.52
N THR A 66 -58.39 22.74 -40.19
CA THR A 66 -57.20 23.18 -39.45
C THR A 66 -57.19 22.62 -38.02
N ALA A 67 -58.34 22.54 -37.34
CA ALA A 67 -58.40 21.98 -35.98
C ALA A 67 -58.05 20.48 -35.95
N ARG A 68 -58.55 19.69 -36.93
CA ARG A 68 -58.21 18.26 -37.03
C ARG A 68 -56.76 18.05 -37.45
N GLU A 69 -56.26 18.82 -38.42
CA GLU A 69 -54.86 18.74 -38.87
C GLU A 69 -53.89 19.17 -37.78
N VAL A 70 -54.17 20.24 -37.03
CA VAL A 70 -53.36 20.66 -35.88
C VAL A 70 -53.38 19.60 -34.79
N ALA A 71 -54.53 18.97 -34.51
CA ALA A 71 -54.60 17.86 -33.55
C ALA A 71 -53.74 16.66 -34.00
N GLU A 72 -53.73 16.32 -35.29
CA GLU A 72 -52.86 15.27 -35.83
C GLU A 72 -51.37 15.64 -35.76
N GLN A 73 -51.00 16.88 -36.10
CA GLN A 73 -49.62 17.35 -36.00
C GLN A 73 -49.15 17.39 -34.54
N GLN A 74 -49.99 17.86 -33.62
CA GLN A 74 -49.70 17.79 -32.18
C GLN A 74 -49.55 16.35 -31.71
N LYS A 75 -50.38 15.41 -32.20
CA LYS A 75 -50.25 13.98 -31.87
C LYS A 75 -48.94 13.40 -32.41
N ARG A 76 -48.51 13.78 -33.62
CA ARG A 76 -47.22 13.38 -34.21
C ARG A 76 -46.05 13.95 -33.43
N LEU A 77 -46.07 15.23 -33.07
CA LEU A 77 -45.04 15.87 -32.26
C LEU A 77 -44.92 15.22 -30.87
N LYS A 78 -46.05 15.00 -30.18
CA LYS A 78 -46.08 14.27 -28.90
C LYS A 78 -45.52 12.87 -29.01
N ARG A 79 -45.79 12.17 -30.12
CA ARG A 79 -45.24 10.83 -30.38
C ARG A 79 -43.72 10.87 -30.57
N ILE A 80 -43.21 11.83 -31.33
CA ILE A 80 -41.77 12.03 -31.53
C ILE A 80 -41.07 12.43 -30.22
N GLU A 81 -41.68 13.29 -29.42
CA GLU A 81 -41.17 13.67 -28.10
C GLU A 81 -41.14 12.47 -27.15
N ALA A 82 -42.21 11.68 -27.10
CA ALA A 82 -42.26 10.46 -26.30
C ALA A 82 -41.20 9.43 -26.74
N GLU A 83 -41.00 9.24 -28.05
CA GLU A 83 -39.95 8.38 -28.60
C GLU A 83 -38.54 8.89 -28.23
N ARG A 84 -38.31 10.21 -28.28
CA ARG A 84 -37.05 10.84 -27.85
C ARG A 84 -36.80 10.69 -26.36
N GLU A 85 -37.82 10.87 -25.52
CA GLU A 85 -37.70 10.65 -24.08
C GLU A 85 -37.43 9.19 -23.75
N ALA A 86 -38.10 8.26 -24.44
CA ALA A 86 -37.85 6.84 -24.30
C ALA A 86 -36.41 6.47 -24.70
N ALA A 87 -35.91 7.03 -25.81
CA ALA A 87 -34.53 6.86 -26.24
C ALA A 87 -33.53 7.40 -25.20
N ARG A 88 -33.73 8.63 -24.70
CA ARG A 88 -32.87 9.21 -23.64
C ARG A 88 -32.90 8.38 -22.35
N LYS A 89 -34.06 7.89 -21.94
CA LYS A 89 -34.20 7.00 -20.78
C LYS A 89 -33.46 5.68 -21.02
N ALA A 90 -33.56 5.09 -22.21
CA ALA A 90 -32.84 3.87 -22.56
C ALA A 90 -31.31 4.09 -22.56
N GLU A 91 -30.83 5.18 -23.17
CA GLU A 91 -29.41 5.58 -23.16
C GLU A 91 -28.89 5.79 -21.73
N SER A 92 -29.66 6.47 -20.87
CA SER A 92 -29.26 6.68 -19.47
C SER A 92 -29.18 5.37 -18.69
N ARG A 93 -30.10 4.42 -18.92
CA ARG A 93 -30.08 3.10 -18.30
C ARG A 93 -28.88 2.29 -18.79
N ALA A 94 -28.63 2.29 -20.10
CA ALA A 94 -27.47 1.63 -20.69
C ALA A 94 -26.15 2.21 -20.16
N ALA A 95 -26.05 3.53 -19.99
CA ALA A 95 -24.87 4.17 -19.41
C ALA A 95 -24.64 3.77 -17.94
N VAL A 96 -25.71 3.67 -17.14
CA VAL A 96 -25.61 3.21 -15.74
C VAL A 96 -25.24 1.73 -15.67
N GLU A 97 -25.79 0.87 -16.53
CA GLU A 97 -25.43 -0.54 -16.60
C GLU A 97 -23.98 -0.75 -17.04
N ALA A 98 -23.51 0.02 -18.04
CA ALA A 98 -22.11 0.02 -18.47
C ALA A 98 -21.18 0.47 -17.33
N ALA A 99 -21.49 1.57 -16.65
CA ALA A 99 -20.70 2.04 -15.51
C ALA A 99 -20.67 1.02 -14.36
N ARG A 100 -21.78 0.33 -14.09
CA ARG A 100 -21.84 -0.77 -13.11
C ARG A 100 -20.97 -1.94 -13.56
N ALA A 101 -21.05 -2.37 -14.81
CA ALA A 101 -20.23 -3.46 -15.35
C ALA A 101 -18.73 -3.13 -15.28
N GLU A 102 -18.34 -1.91 -15.64
CA GLU A 102 -16.97 -1.42 -15.52
C GLU A 102 -16.50 -1.40 -14.06
N SER A 103 -17.33 -0.93 -13.13
CA SER A 103 -16.99 -0.93 -11.71
C SER A 103 -16.83 -2.35 -11.15
N HIS A 104 -17.66 -3.29 -11.58
CA HIS A 104 -17.54 -4.71 -11.22
C HIS A 104 -16.27 -5.32 -11.81
N ALA A 105 -15.94 -5.04 -13.07
CA ALA A 105 -14.71 -5.49 -13.71
C ALA A 105 -13.47 -4.92 -13.01
N ALA A 106 -13.49 -3.63 -12.65
CA ALA A 106 -12.42 -2.97 -11.89
C ALA A 106 -12.26 -3.59 -10.49
N ALA A 107 -13.36 -3.85 -9.79
CA ALA A 107 -13.33 -4.51 -8.48
C ALA A 107 -12.77 -5.94 -8.56
N MET A 108 -13.10 -6.69 -9.63
CA MET A 108 -12.55 -8.03 -9.85
C MET A 108 -11.05 -8.00 -10.18
N ARG A 109 -10.61 -7.04 -10.99
CA ARG A 109 -9.17 -6.81 -11.27
C ARG A 109 -8.41 -6.44 -9.98
N ALA A 110 -8.92 -5.50 -9.20
CA ALA A 110 -8.32 -5.12 -7.92
C ALA A 110 -8.22 -6.31 -6.93
N LYS A 111 -9.25 -7.17 -6.87
CA LYS A 111 -9.20 -8.40 -6.07
C LYS A 111 -8.16 -9.40 -6.59
N ALA A 112 -8.02 -9.54 -7.91
CA ALA A 112 -7.00 -10.40 -8.51
C ALA A 112 -5.58 -9.89 -8.20
N ASP A 113 -5.36 -8.59 -8.34
CA ASP A 113 -4.08 -7.93 -8.02
C ASP A 113 -3.73 -8.05 -6.54
N ALA A 114 -4.71 -7.88 -5.65
CA ALA A 114 -4.54 -8.09 -4.21
C ALA A 114 -4.16 -9.55 -3.89
N ARG A 115 -4.79 -10.53 -4.55
CA ARG A 115 -4.42 -11.95 -4.41
C ARG A 115 -3.01 -12.23 -4.92
N ALA A 116 -2.62 -11.66 -6.06
CA ALA A 116 -1.28 -11.80 -6.62
C ALA A 116 -0.22 -11.15 -5.71
N ALA A 117 -0.50 -9.96 -5.17
CA ALA A 117 0.37 -9.28 -4.22
C ALA A 117 0.52 -10.10 -2.92
N ALA A 118 -0.57 -10.66 -2.39
CA ALA A 118 -0.54 -11.53 -1.21
C ALA A 118 0.27 -12.81 -1.46
N ALA A 119 0.17 -13.42 -2.65
CA ALA A 119 0.98 -14.57 -3.03
C ALA A 119 2.48 -14.23 -3.09
N ARG A 120 2.84 -13.09 -3.70
CA ARG A 120 4.23 -12.59 -3.74
C ARG A 120 4.77 -12.27 -2.34
N ALA A 121 3.97 -11.67 -1.47
CA ALA A 121 4.37 -11.42 -0.09
C ALA A 121 4.61 -12.72 0.69
N ARG A 122 3.79 -13.75 0.46
CA ARG A 122 3.99 -15.09 1.06
C ARG A 122 5.26 -15.77 0.56
N SER A 123 5.57 -15.69 -0.74
CA SER A 123 6.82 -16.27 -1.28
C SER A 123 8.05 -15.55 -0.73
N GLN A 124 8.03 -14.21 -0.68
CA GLN A 124 9.11 -13.42 -0.07
C GLN A 124 9.28 -13.72 1.42
N ALA A 125 8.19 -13.89 2.17
CA ALA A 125 8.25 -14.28 3.57
C ALA A 125 8.80 -15.69 3.76
N ALA A 126 8.51 -16.63 2.86
CA ALA A 126 9.10 -17.98 2.88
C ALA A 126 10.62 -17.91 2.62
N GLU A 127 11.05 -17.20 1.57
CA GLU A 127 12.48 -17.01 1.27
C GLU A 127 13.22 -16.31 2.42
N ALA A 128 12.63 -15.29 3.04
CA ALA A 128 13.21 -14.61 4.19
C ALA A 128 13.39 -15.55 5.39
N LYS A 129 12.40 -16.43 5.64
CA LYS A 129 12.50 -17.46 6.69
C LYS A 129 13.58 -18.48 6.39
N GLU A 130 13.72 -18.91 5.13
CA GLU A 130 14.79 -19.83 4.72
C GLU A 130 16.17 -19.20 4.88
N ARG A 131 16.34 -17.93 4.52
CA ARG A 131 17.59 -17.18 4.73
C ARG A 131 17.92 -17.06 6.23
N ALA A 132 16.94 -16.68 7.05
CA ALA A 132 17.12 -16.61 8.51
C ALA A 132 17.46 -17.98 9.11
N ALA A 133 16.79 -19.06 8.67
CA ALA A 133 17.09 -20.41 9.11
C ALA A 133 18.52 -20.85 8.72
N ALA A 134 18.97 -20.52 7.50
CA ALA A 134 20.32 -20.79 7.04
C ALA A 134 21.38 -20.01 7.85
N GLU A 135 21.12 -18.74 8.17
CA GLU A 135 21.99 -17.93 9.03
C GLU A 135 22.07 -18.49 10.46
N HIS A 136 20.93 -18.87 11.04
CA HIS A 136 20.89 -19.51 12.36
C HIS A 136 21.60 -20.87 12.35
N ALA A 137 21.48 -21.67 11.29
CA ALA A 137 22.21 -22.93 11.15
C ALA A 137 23.73 -22.70 11.08
N ARG A 138 24.19 -21.70 10.31
CA ARG A 138 25.61 -21.29 10.23
C ARG A 138 26.15 -20.80 11.57
N ALA A 139 25.38 -19.97 12.28
CA ALA A 139 25.73 -19.49 13.62
C ALA A 139 25.84 -20.66 14.62
N ARG A 140 24.88 -21.58 14.62
CA ARG A 140 24.91 -22.80 15.45
C ARG A 140 26.10 -23.70 15.09
N ALA A 141 26.40 -23.92 13.81
CA ALA A 141 27.58 -24.68 13.38
C ALA A 141 28.89 -24.06 13.89
N LYS A 142 29.04 -22.73 13.78
CA LYS A 142 30.21 -22.00 14.30
C LYS A 142 30.36 -22.15 15.81
N THR A 143 29.27 -22.04 16.57
CA THR A 143 29.29 -22.22 18.04
C THR A 143 29.60 -23.66 18.45
N ARG A 144 29.08 -24.67 17.73
CA ARG A 144 29.38 -26.09 17.98
C ARG A 144 30.86 -26.40 17.80
N LEU A 145 31.47 -25.89 16.73
CA LEU A 145 32.91 -26.06 16.47
C LEU A 145 33.79 -25.40 17.55
N MET A 146 33.38 -24.23 18.06
CA MET A 146 34.09 -23.55 19.15
C MET A 146 33.99 -24.32 20.47
N ARG A 147 32.81 -24.88 20.80
CA ARG A 147 32.59 -25.64 22.04
C ARG A 147 33.30 -26.99 22.04
N SER A 148 33.32 -27.71 20.92
CA SER A 148 34.04 -28.99 20.82
C SER A 148 35.54 -28.80 21.01
N ARG A 149 36.12 -27.74 20.43
CA ARG A 149 37.53 -27.37 20.62
C ARG A 149 37.87 -27.03 22.07
N ARG A 150 36.99 -26.31 22.79
CA ARG A 150 37.19 -26.00 24.22
C ARG A 150 37.08 -27.25 25.10
N ARG A 151 36.13 -28.15 24.82
CA ARG A 151 35.97 -29.42 25.56
C ARG A 151 37.13 -30.38 25.33
N ALA A 152 37.63 -30.47 24.10
CA ALA A 152 38.81 -31.27 23.79
C ALA A 152 40.06 -30.75 24.54
N ARG A 153 40.24 -29.42 24.63
CA ARG A 153 41.34 -28.81 25.39
C ARG A 153 41.24 -29.08 26.89
N LEU A 154 40.03 -29.02 27.48
CA LEU A 154 39.83 -29.35 28.89
C LEU A 154 40.10 -30.83 29.17
N ALA A 155 39.64 -31.73 28.30
CA ALA A 155 39.86 -33.16 28.46
C ALA A 155 41.35 -33.53 28.39
N THR A 156 42.10 -32.94 27.45
CA THR A 156 43.55 -33.18 27.35
C THR A 156 44.33 -32.57 28.50
N THR A 157 43.97 -31.38 29.00
CA THR A 157 44.62 -30.82 30.20
C THR A 157 44.34 -31.65 31.45
N VAL A 158 43.12 -32.16 31.63
CA VAL A 158 42.78 -33.05 32.75
C VAL A 158 43.55 -34.36 32.66
N PHE A 159 43.66 -34.94 31.46
CA PHE A 159 44.44 -36.16 31.26
C PHE A 159 45.94 -35.95 31.54
N MET A 160 46.50 -34.80 31.13
CA MET A 160 47.90 -34.45 31.41
C MET A 160 48.15 -34.28 32.91
N VAL A 161 47.26 -33.60 33.63
CA VAL A 161 47.36 -33.45 35.09
C VAL A 161 47.21 -34.80 35.79
N ALA A 162 46.26 -35.63 35.39
CA ALA A 162 46.07 -36.96 35.95
C ALA A 162 47.29 -37.88 35.72
N SER A 163 47.90 -37.82 34.52
CA SER A 163 49.13 -38.55 34.21
C SER A 163 50.31 -38.04 35.05
N ALA A 164 50.48 -36.72 35.18
CA ALA A 164 51.54 -36.13 36.01
C ALA A 164 51.41 -36.51 37.49
N VAL A 165 50.18 -36.49 38.04
CA VAL A 165 49.92 -36.92 39.43
C VAL A 165 50.26 -38.40 39.60
N THR A 166 49.84 -39.25 38.67
CA THR A 166 50.18 -40.68 38.68
C THR A 166 51.69 -40.91 38.62
N ALA A 167 52.40 -40.15 37.79
CA ALA A 167 53.86 -40.23 37.66
C ALA A 167 54.59 -39.84 38.96
N VAL A 168 54.14 -38.79 39.64
CA VAL A 168 54.73 -38.37 40.94
C VAL A 168 54.42 -39.40 42.02
N ALA A 169 53.17 -39.86 42.10
CA ALA A 169 52.75 -40.84 43.10
C ALA A 169 53.47 -42.20 42.98
N THR A 170 53.74 -42.64 41.74
CA THR A 170 54.43 -43.92 41.48
C THR A 170 55.96 -43.78 41.39
N GLY A 171 56.49 -42.60 41.07
CA GLY A 171 57.93 -42.36 40.94
C GLY A 171 58.69 -42.41 42.27
N VAL A 172 58.10 -41.86 43.35
CA VAL A 172 58.71 -41.85 44.69
C VAL A 172 58.98 -43.27 45.23
N PRO A 173 58.04 -44.23 45.18
CA PRO A 173 58.30 -45.62 45.61
C PRO A 173 59.11 -46.46 44.62
N ALA A 174 59.14 -46.12 43.33
CA ALA A 174 59.91 -46.86 42.32
C ALA A 174 61.43 -46.72 42.53
N MET A 175 61.87 -45.61 43.12
CA MET A 175 63.28 -45.29 43.36
C MET A 175 63.89 -46.19 44.44
N SER A 176 63.08 -46.73 45.36
CA SER A 176 63.54 -47.70 46.36
C SER A 176 63.45 -49.16 45.91
N THR A 177 62.69 -49.47 44.86
CA THR A 177 62.41 -50.84 44.40
C THR A 177 63.11 -51.22 43.10
N GLY A 178 63.78 -50.28 42.42
CA GLY A 178 64.51 -50.56 41.17
C GLY A 178 63.60 -50.86 39.98
N ALA A 179 62.31 -50.54 40.06
CA ALA A 179 61.33 -50.75 39.00
C ALA A 179 61.20 -49.49 38.11
N TRP A 180 62.23 -49.21 37.30
CA TRP A 180 62.31 -48.01 36.45
C TRP A 180 61.36 -48.02 35.24
N MET A 181 60.76 -49.18 34.91
CA MET A 181 59.89 -49.31 33.73
C MET A 181 58.55 -48.58 33.88
N LEU A 182 57.96 -48.57 35.07
CA LEU A 182 56.69 -47.89 35.34
C LEU A 182 56.77 -46.35 35.21
N PRO A 183 57.76 -45.66 35.81
CA PRO A 183 57.89 -44.21 35.63
C PRO A 183 58.29 -43.83 34.19
N GLY A 184 59.03 -44.69 33.47
CA GLY A 184 59.37 -44.47 32.06
C GLY A 184 58.15 -44.40 31.15
N ILE A 185 57.18 -45.30 31.34
CA ILE A 185 55.91 -45.30 30.58
C ILE A 185 55.08 -44.04 30.92
N ALA A 186 55.04 -43.66 32.20
CA ALA A 186 54.35 -42.45 32.64
C ALA A 186 54.96 -41.18 32.02
N ALA A 187 56.29 -41.03 32.06
CA ALA A 187 57.00 -39.93 31.43
C ALA A 187 56.78 -39.88 29.90
N GLY A 188 56.82 -41.04 29.24
CA GLY A 188 56.52 -41.16 27.81
C GLY A 188 55.11 -40.66 27.46
N SER A 189 54.11 -40.99 28.29
CA SER A 189 52.73 -40.53 28.08
C SER A 189 52.58 -39.00 28.19
N VAL A 190 53.37 -38.35 29.06
CA VAL A 190 53.39 -36.88 29.21
C VAL A 190 53.95 -36.22 27.96
N VAL A 191 55.06 -36.73 27.41
CA VAL A 191 55.67 -36.21 26.18
C VAL A 191 54.72 -36.36 24.98
N VAL A 192 54.05 -37.51 24.86
CA VAL A 192 53.03 -37.74 23.81
C VAL A 192 51.84 -36.79 23.95
N SER A 193 51.40 -36.52 25.18
CA SER A 193 50.30 -35.58 25.44
C SER A 193 50.68 -34.14 25.06
N ILE A 194 51.90 -33.70 25.40
CA ILE A 194 52.44 -32.39 25.01
C ILE A 194 52.54 -32.27 23.49
N ALA A 195 53.01 -33.31 22.79
CA ALA A 195 53.11 -33.34 21.33
C ALA A 195 51.75 -33.28 20.63
N LEU A 196 50.72 -33.95 21.17
CA LEU A 196 49.35 -33.86 20.68
C LEU A 196 48.76 -32.44 20.87
N LEU A 197 49.06 -31.80 22.00
CA LEU A 197 48.62 -30.44 22.30
C LEU A 197 49.26 -29.39 21.37
N SER A 198 50.56 -29.51 21.11
CA SER A 198 51.30 -28.60 20.23
C SER A 198 50.90 -28.76 18.76
N ARG A 199 50.67 -30.00 18.30
CA ARG A 199 50.15 -30.29 16.96
C ARG A 199 48.72 -29.76 16.78
N MET A 200 47.87 -29.85 17.79
CA MET A 200 46.53 -29.24 17.75
C MET A 200 46.56 -27.70 17.78
N ALA A 201 47.49 -27.08 18.51
CA ALA A 201 47.64 -25.63 18.56
C ALA A 201 48.08 -25.06 17.21
N THR A 202 49.05 -25.70 16.56
CA THR A 202 49.58 -25.30 15.24
C THR A 202 48.59 -25.54 14.10
N ILE A 203 47.85 -26.66 14.10
CA ILE A 203 46.79 -26.91 13.10
C ILE A 203 45.60 -25.98 13.33
N GLY A 204 45.26 -25.65 14.58
CA GLY A 204 44.23 -24.67 14.90
C GLY A 204 44.53 -23.27 14.36
N ALA A 205 45.81 -22.88 14.33
CA ALA A 205 46.27 -21.62 13.73
C ALA A 205 46.23 -21.64 12.19
N ARG A 206 46.46 -22.80 11.56
CA ARG A 206 46.43 -22.95 10.10
C ARG A 206 45.03 -23.11 9.48
N VAL A 207 44.04 -23.58 10.25
CA VAL A 207 42.67 -23.87 9.75
C VAL A 207 41.73 -22.64 9.84
N MET A 208 42.28 -21.42 9.88
CA MET A 208 41.50 -20.20 9.69
C MET A 208 42.12 -19.30 8.61
N PRO A 209 42.06 -19.66 7.32
CA PRO A 209 41.52 -18.72 6.37
C PRO A 209 40.00 -18.69 6.61
N ALA A 210 39.53 -17.68 7.34
CA ALA A 210 38.13 -17.30 7.21
C ALA A 210 37.89 -17.13 5.71
N ALA A 211 36.93 -17.87 5.14
CA ALA A 211 36.50 -17.64 3.78
C ALA A 211 36.24 -16.15 3.65
N ALA A 212 37.14 -15.46 2.95
CA ALA A 212 37.00 -14.06 2.65
C ALA A 212 35.73 -13.99 1.82
N VAL A 213 34.65 -13.52 2.43
CA VAL A 213 33.53 -12.95 1.69
C VAL A 213 34.20 -11.98 0.72
N PRO A 214 34.00 -12.10 -0.61
CA PRO A 214 34.58 -11.16 -1.55
C PRO A 214 34.04 -9.79 -1.17
N ARG A 215 34.83 -9.07 -0.37
CA ARG A 215 34.66 -7.67 -0.13
C ARG A 215 34.95 -7.12 -1.51
N MET A 216 33.92 -6.63 -2.20
CA MET A 216 34.13 -5.72 -3.31
C MET A 216 34.79 -4.49 -2.70
N THR A 217 36.09 -4.59 -2.46
CA THR A 217 36.95 -3.43 -2.49
C THR A 217 36.88 -3.00 -3.93
N ASN A 218 36.09 -1.96 -4.21
CA ASN A 218 36.52 -1.02 -5.22
C ASN A 218 37.91 -0.58 -4.75
N VAL A 219 38.93 -1.28 -5.24
CA VAL A 219 40.27 -0.76 -5.33
C VAL A 219 40.09 0.39 -6.32
N ALA A 220 39.71 1.55 -5.80
CA ALA A 220 40.12 2.78 -6.43
C ALA A 220 41.64 2.69 -6.41
N GLU A 221 42.15 2.32 -7.58
CA GLU A 221 43.55 2.28 -7.95
C GLU A 221 44.18 3.55 -7.38
N ARG A 222 44.85 3.37 -6.24
CA ARG A 222 45.68 4.42 -5.69
C ARG A 222 46.98 4.28 -6.45
N GLU A 223 46.95 4.78 -7.69
CA GLU A 223 48.17 5.20 -8.38
C GLU A 223 48.88 6.13 -7.40
N ILE A 224 49.99 5.64 -6.90
CA ILE A 224 50.98 6.44 -6.21
C ILE A 224 51.44 7.42 -7.27
N PHE A 225 50.99 8.65 -7.14
CA PHE A 225 51.29 9.74 -8.05
C PHE A 225 52.77 10.12 -7.87
N ASP A 226 53.66 9.46 -8.61
CA ASP A 226 55.01 9.97 -8.87
C ASP A 226 54.83 11.03 -9.97
N ALA A 227 54.70 12.28 -9.54
CA ALA A 227 54.67 13.42 -10.45
C ALA A 227 56.08 13.68 -10.95
N ASP A 228 56.37 13.25 -12.18
CA ASP A 228 57.48 13.80 -12.96
C ASP A 228 57.27 15.32 -13.11
N LEU A 229 58.24 16.10 -12.61
CA LEU A 229 58.21 17.57 -12.53
C LEU A 229 58.58 18.23 -13.86
N THR A 230 58.05 17.74 -14.97
CA THR A 230 58.27 18.34 -16.30
C THR A 230 57.00 18.34 -17.10
N ASP A 231 56.14 19.30 -16.79
CA ASP A 231 55.30 19.95 -17.79
C ASP A 231 55.11 21.42 -17.37
N GLU A 232 55.31 22.30 -18.33
CA GLU A 232 55.20 23.75 -18.20
C GLU A 232 53.83 24.13 -17.64
N GLN A 233 53.80 24.53 -16.37
CA GLN A 233 52.60 25.04 -15.73
C GLN A 233 52.43 26.51 -16.12
N GLU A 234 51.55 26.78 -17.10
CA GLU A 234 50.82 28.04 -17.13
C GLU A 234 50.33 28.33 -15.70
N ALA A 235 50.75 29.47 -15.16
CA ALA A 235 50.39 29.93 -13.84
C ALA A 235 48.89 30.28 -13.82
N VAL A 236 48.03 29.26 -13.76
CA VAL A 236 46.63 29.43 -13.42
C VAL A 236 46.60 29.95 -11.99
N GLU A 237 46.13 31.19 -11.83
CA GLU A 237 45.98 31.86 -10.54
C GLU A 237 45.25 30.93 -9.54
N ARG A 238 46.01 30.30 -8.65
CA ARG A 238 45.51 29.40 -7.61
C ARG A 238 44.79 30.23 -6.55
N THR A 239 43.54 30.58 -6.84
CA THR A 239 42.64 31.22 -5.88
C THR A 239 42.38 30.24 -4.74
N TRP A 240 42.85 30.59 -3.54
CA TRP A 240 42.61 29.80 -2.33
C TRP A 240 41.10 29.65 -2.11
N THR A 241 40.60 28.43 -2.28
CA THR A 241 39.21 28.10 -1.97
C THR A 241 39.19 27.37 -0.63
N PRO A 242 38.45 27.86 0.37
CA PRO A 242 38.40 27.21 1.67
C PRO A 242 37.78 25.82 1.53
N THR A 243 38.59 24.79 1.78
CA THR A 243 38.11 23.41 1.79
C THR A 243 37.18 23.24 2.99
N SER A 244 35.95 22.77 2.74
CA SER A 244 34.99 22.53 3.83
C SER A 244 35.56 21.53 4.83
N LEU A 245 35.35 21.81 6.12
CA LEU A 245 35.75 20.90 7.21
C LEU A 245 35.20 19.49 6.94
N PRO A 246 36.00 18.43 7.16
CA PRO A 246 35.55 17.06 6.98
C PRO A 246 34.32 16.78 7.85
N LYS A 247 33.36 16.08 7.25
CA LYS A 247 32.10 15.73 7.90
C LYS A 247 32.37 14.97 9.21
N PRO A 248 31.70 15.30 10.33
CA PRO A 248 31.97 14.65 11.60
C PRO A 248 31.65 13.15 11.53
N LEU A 249 32.41 12.35 12.29
CA LEU A 249 32.43 10.89 12.23
C LEU A 249 31.08 10.21 12.50
N HIS A 250 30.13 10.88 13.14
CA HIS A 250 28.79 10.32 13.37
C HIS A 250 27.85 10.50 12.17
N LEU A 251 28.22 11.34 11.19
CA LEU A 251 27.47 11.57 9.96
C LEU A 251 28.11 10.93 8.72
N SER A 252 29.33 10.37 8.85
CA SER A 252 29.95 9.58 7.79
C SER A 252 29.41 8.15 7.79
N GLN A 253 28.95 7.70 6.63
CA GLN A 253 28.42 6.35 6.44
C GLN A 253 29.53 5.32 6.72
N GLY A 254 29.26 4.36 7.62
CA GLY A 254 30.19 3.27 7.93
C GLY A 254 31.19 3.55 9.07
N SER A 255 31.15 4.73 9.68
CA SER A 255 31.95 5.03 10.89
C SER A 255 31.36 4.35 12.13
N VAL A 256 32.23 3.99 13.09
CA VAL A 256 31.84 3.35 14.36
C VAL A 256 30.86 4.24 15.14
N ALA A 257 31.08 5.56 15.13
CA ALA A 257 30.20 6.52 15.80
C ALA A 257 28.80 6.62 15.16
N ALA A 258 28.71 6.44 13.84
CA ALA A 258 27.42 6.37 13.15
C ALA A 258 26.68 5.06 13.51
N ALA A 259 27.42 3.96 13.64
CA ALA A 259 26.86 2.66 13.99
C ALA A 259 26.29 2.64 15.43
N THR A 260 26.95 3.30 16.38
CA THR A 260 26.46 3.40 17.77
C THR A 260 25.18 4.22 17.88
N LEU A 261 25.11 5.38 17.20
CA LEU A 261 23.88 6.19 17.17
C LEU A 261 22.72 5.47 16.48
N ALA A 262 22.99 4.74 15.40
CA ALA A 262 21.99 3.92 14.72
C ALA A 262 21.45 2.79 15.63
N ALA A 263 22.33 2.18 16.44
CA ALA A 263 21.94 1.17 17.43
C ALA A 263 21.13 1.77 18.59
N GLU A 264 21.40 3.00 19.00
CA GLU A 264 20.58 3.69 20.00
C GLU A 264 19.20 4.09 19.45
N ALA A 265 19.16 4.59 18.22
CA ALA A 265 17.92 4.95 17.54
C ALA A 265 17.00 3.73 17.35
N SER A 266 17.56 2.57 16.99
CA SER A 266 16.78 1.32 16.87
C SER A 266 16.22 0.88 18.22
N ARG A 267 16.99 0.99 19.30
CA ARG A 267 16.51 0.71 20.68
C ARG A 267 15.40 1.66 21.11
N LYS A 268 15.49 2.96 20.78
CA LYS A 268 14.42 3.93 21.07
C LYS A 268 13.13 3.57 20.33
N ARG A 269 13.21 3.25 19.04
CA ARG A 269 12.05 2.81 18.24
C ARG A 269 11.39 1.56 18.81
N LEU A 270 12.16 0.58 19.30
CA LEU A 270 11.60 -0.61 19.94
C LEU A 270 10.87 -0.28 21.24
N ARG A 271 11.37 0.68 22.03
CA ARG A 271 10.68 1.13 23.26
C ARG A 271 9.40 1.89 22.93
N GLU A 272 9.44 2.78 21.94
CA GLU A 272 8.26 3.52 21.48
C GLU A 272 7.19 2.58 20.94
N ALA A 273 7.56 1.59 20.13
CA ALA A 273 6.65 0.55 19.66
C ALA A 273 6.04 -0.26 20.80
N ALA A 274 6.85 -0.68 21.77
CA ALA A 274 6.36 -1.41 22.95
C ALA A 274 5.40 -0.59 23.81
N LEU A 275 5.68 0.72 23.98
CA LEU A 275 4.77 1.63 24.68
C LEU A 275 3.46 1.82 23.89
N ALA A 276 3.54 1.95 22.57
CA ALA A 276 2.36 2.06 21.71
C ALA A 276 1.49 0.79 21.78
N GLU A 277 2.11 -0.40 21.78
CA GLU A 277 1.40 -1.67 21.96
C GLU A 277 0.76 -1.79 23.35
N ALA A 278 1.48 -1.41 24.41
CA ALA A 278 0.93 -1.40 25.77
C ALA A 278 -0.25 -0.42 25.91
N MET A 279 -0.17 0.75 25.28
CA MET A 279 -1.28 1.70 25.20
C MET A 279 -2.45 1.15 24.40
N ALA A 280 -2.19 0.44 23.28
CA ALA A 280 -3.23 -0.20 22.49
C ALA A 280 -3.94 -1.33 23.25
N GLN A 281 -3.20 -2.12 24.04
CA GLN A 281 -3.77 -3.15 24.92
C GLN A 281 -4.69 -2.52 25.97
N LYS A 282 -4.21 -1.49 26.68
CA LYS A 282 -5.04 -0.75 27.64
C LYS A 282 -6.25 -0.10 26.99
N ALA A 283 -6.11 0.43 25.78
CA ALA A 283 -7.22 0.99 25.03
C ALA A 283 -8.25 -0.08 24.66
N ALA A 284 -7.82 -1.28 24.26
CA ALA A 284 -8.69 -2.41 23.96
C ALA A 284 -9.41 -2.94 25.21
N GLU A 285 -8.73 -2.99 26.36
CA GLU A 285 -9.33 -3.35 27.65
C GLU A 285 -10.34 -2.30 28.13
N ALA A 286 -10.02 -1.02 27.95
CA ALA A 286 -10.89 0.10 28.32
C ALA A 286 -12.03 0.33 27.31
N GLN A 287 -11.99 -0.31 26.14
CA GLN A 287 -13.04 -0.15 25.15
C GLN A 287 -14.28 -0.89 25.65
N PRO A 288 -15.39 -0.18 25.90
CA PRO A 288 -16.63 -0.84 26.30
C PRO A 288 -16.99 -1.84 25.20
N GLN A 289 -17.17 -3.11 25.57
CA GLN A 289 -17.58 -4.15 24.63
C GLN A 289 -18.85 -3.68 23.94
N ALA A 290 -18.74 -3.33 22.66
CA ALA A 290 -19.86 -2.86 21.88
C ALA A 290 -20.82 -4.05 21.72
N LEU A 291 -21.84 -4.09 22.57
CA LEU A 291 -22.91 -5.09 22.51
C LEU A 291 -23.43 -5.17 21.08
N SER A 292 -23.61 -6.39 20.58
CA SER A 292 -24.19 -6.62 19.26
C SER A 292 -25.59 -5.99 19.20
N ILE A 293 -26.08 -5.68 17.99
CA ILE A 293 -27.40 -5.05 17.81
C ILE A 293 -28.51 -5.90 18.47
N GLU A 294 -28.38 -7.23 18.43
CA GLU A 294 -29.30 -8.17 19.07
C GLU A 294 -29.19 -8.11 20.59
N GLN A 295 -27.97 -8.11 21.15
CA GLN A 295 -27.76 -7.98 22.59
C GLN A 295 -28.26 -6.64 23.12
N ARG A 296 -28.07 -5.56 22.36
CA ARG A 296 -28.61 -4.23 22.70
C ARG A 296 -30.13 -4.22 22.67
N ARG A 297 -30.75 -4.95 21.74
CA ARG A 297 -32.22 -5.09 21.67
C ARG A 297 -32.73 -5.89 22.86
N ALA A 298 -32.12 -7.05 23.14
CA ALA A 298 -32.46 -7.88 24.30
C ALA A 298 -32.31 -7.11 25.63
N ALA A 299 -31.21 -6.38 25.83
CA ALA A 299 -31.02 -5.57 27.03
C ALA A 299 -32.06 -4.44 27.15
N LYS A 300 -32.50 -3.85 26.03
CA LYS A 300 -33.57 -2.84 26.03
C LYS A 300 -34.92 -3.47 26.35
N ASP A 301 -35.19 -4.67 25.84
CA ASP A 301 -36.42 -5.41 26.11
C ASP A 301 -36.46 -5.88 27.58
N GLU A 302 -35.33 -6.31 28.14
CA GLU A 302 -35.18 -6.62 29.58
C GLU A 302 -35.37 -5.38 30.45
N GLN A 303 -34.78 -4.23 30.09
CA GLN A 303 -35.00 -2.97 30.81
C GLN A 303 -36.45 -2.52 30.75
N ARG A 304 -37.12 -2.74 29.61
CA ARG A 304 -38.55 -2.45 29.47
C ARG A 304 -39.38 -3.37 30.35
N ALA A 305 -39.09 -4.67 30.36
CA ALA A 305 -39.73 -5.64 31.24
C ALA A 305 -39.51 -5.33 32.73
N ALA A 306 -38.31 -4.88 33.10
CA ALA A 306 -37.98 -4.44 34.47
C ALA A 306 -38.72 -3.17 34.88
N ARG A 307 -39.03 -2.29 33.92
CA ARG A 307 -39.82 -1.06 34.16
C ARG A 307 -41.32 -1.33 34.17
N GLU A 308 -41.76 -2.37 33.47
CA GLU A 308 -43.15 -2.84 33.42
C GLU A 308 -43.49 -3.79 34.59
N GLN A 309 -42.48 -4.37 35.26
CA GLN A 309 -42.69 -4.96 36.58
C GLN A 309 -43.18 -3.87 37.54
N PRO A 310 -44.26 -4.14 38.32
CA PRO A 310 -44.74 -3.18 39.29
C PRO A 310 -43.62 -2.94 40.29
N ALA A 311 -43.00 -1.76 40.20
CA ALA A 311 -42.11 -1.25 41.24
C ALA A 311 -42.88 -1.42 42.55
N GLN A 312 -42.29 -2.14 43.51
CA GLN A 312 -42.91 -2.38 44.82
C GLN A 312 -43.51 -1.07 45.29
N ALA A 313 -44.84 -1.01 45.31
CA ALA A 313 -45.56 0.23 45.51
C ALA A 313 -45.13 0.77 46.87
N SER A 314 -44.35 1.86 46.85
CA SER A 314 -43.95 2.53 48.07
C SER A 314 -45.23 2.87 48.84
N PRO A 315 -45.33 2.57 50.15
CA PRO A 315 -46.54 2.81 50.94
C PRO A 315 -47.02 4.27 50.90
N TYR A 316 -46.17 5.20 50.46
CA TYR A 316 -46.47 6.62 50.32
C TYR A 316 -47.01 7.02 48.93
N ALA A 317 -47.02 6.13 47.94
CA ALA A 317 -47.49 6.43 46.59
C ALA A 317 -49.02 6.65 46.50
N SER A 318 -49.78 6.19 47.49
CA SER A 318 -51.23 6.38 47.59
C SER A 318 -51.65 7.55 48.49
N MET A 319 -50.72 8.22 49.17
CA MET A 319 -51.04 9.40 49.98
C MET A 319 -51.22 10.63 49.07
N GLY A 320 -52.47 10.97 48.78
CA GLY A 320 -52.85 12.18 48.03
C GLY A 320 -53.63 11.93 46.74
N VAL A 321 -53.82 10.67 46.35
CA VAL A 321 -54.75 10.31 45.28
C VAL A 321 -56.13 10.14 45.91
N VAL A 322 -56.96 11.16 45.83
CA VAL A 322 -58.38 11.08 46.22
C VAL A 322 -59.13 10.45 45.05
N ASP A 323 -59.82 9.34 45.29
CA ASP A 323 -60.61 8.67 44.26
C ASP A 323 -61.77 9.58 43.82
N GLU A 324 -61.92 9.78 42.51
CA GLU A 324 -62.96 10.64 41.94
C GLU A 324 -64.37 10.17 42.33
N GLY A 325 -64.53 8.88 42.65
CA GLY A 325 -65.77 8.31 43.18
C GLY A 325 -66.18 8.89 44.55
N GLU A 326 -65.21 9.11 45.44
CA GLU A 326 -65.48 9.64 46.79
C GLU A 326 -65.86 11.12 46.75
N ILE A 327 -65.27 11.89 45.84
CA ILE A 327 -65.58 13.32 45.63
C ILE A 327 -67.04 13.49 45.19
N ARG A 328 -67.51 12.67 44.24
CA ARG A 328 -68.90 12.72 43.76
C ARG A 328 -69.91 12.37 44.86
N ALA A 329 -69.58 11.42 45.74
CA ALA A 329 -70.43 11.05 46.87
C ALA A 329 -70.55 12.20 47.89
N ALA A 330 -69.45 12.88 48.19
CA ALA A 330 -69.44 14.03 49.10
C ALA A 330 -70.27 15.21 48.56
N ASP A 331 -70.21 15.49 47.26
CA ASP A 331 -70.98 16.54 46.61
C ASP A 331 -72.50 16.29 46.66
N LEU A 332 -72.93 15.04 46.49
CA LEU A 332 -74.34 14.68 46.59
C LEU A 332 -74.89 14.88 48.01
N LEU A 333 -74.11 14.54 49.04
CA LEU A 333 -74.47 14.77 50.43
C LEU A 333 -74.54 16.27 50.76
N ARG A 334 -73.61 17.08 50.24
CA ARG A 334 -73.61 18.53 50.41
C ARG A 334 -74.83 19.19 49.76
N ARG A 335 -75.23 18.74 48.55
CA ARG A 335 -76.46 19.23 47.89
C ARG A 335 -77.72 18.87 48.67
N ARG A 336 -77.77 17.67 49.27
CA ARG A 336 -78.91 17.25 50.10
C ARG A 336 -79.04 18.09 51.38
N MET A 337 -77.93 18.46 52.02
CA MET A 337 -77.97 19.31 53.22
C MET A 337 -78.34 20.76 52.93
N ALA A 338 -78.09 21.27 51.72
CA ALA A 338 -78.48 22.64 51.34
C ALA A 338 -79.96 22.77 50.94
N ALA A 339 -80.67 21.65 50.78
CA ALA A 339 -82.06 21.58 50.32
C ALA A 339 -83.07 21.14 51.41
N GLY A 340 -82.64 21.09 52.67
CA GLY A 340 -83.49 20.85 53.85
C GLY A 340 -83.42 22.03 54.81
#